data_AF-A0A328U5U6-F1
#
_entry.id   AF-A0A328U5U6-F1
#
_cell.length_a   1.000
_cell.length_b   1.000
_cell.length_c   1.000
_cell.angle_alpha   90.00
_cell.angle_beta   90.00
_cell.angle_gamma   90.00
#
_symmetry.space_group_name_H-M   'P 1'
#
loop_
_entity.id
_entity.type
_entity.pdbx_description
1 polymer ?
#
loop_
_entity_poly.entity_id
_entity_poly.type
_entity_poly.pdbx_seq_one_letter_code
_entity_poly.pdbx_strand_id
1 'polypeptide(L)'
;MEQRHTTGTSFFERFVLALRRLPARIAAYVQAKRKARRESELLSRHAVRLELKPESVRELNAAWLASAAPSSPASADPLFASADAHSERERALIQRILQETEKANRNNVTRTEAYRALYFRCPELHWALLAHLVSRNGGWNMTDLQGELLPRLLGRSFRKHAFLLLERANALIFQDAYPQLLLYEASRKEGREHFGLLPAFGVSRFMRPVWSQFWRRRDAAILTTALIVNEQNVIEEPIVRSAYFKEHVLRQPAFLLQAPLQTNSVFMPYGAPSEDGMKLAGLVLENFRSLQERIEFGKRLYAILFGVTDVKNGVLAFVRAVPHTGSRADYAPQLFTKQPRNTSAKGYAVKLDGCKLKRGARKLSSPELEMAWQDVPVEIGSRSDWFTGSEEAAEEVAAYFKALPLPDVFEITEEHCSGIKKIELAVMAAQRIKPAVPLQEKRR
;
A
#
# COMPACT_ATOMS: atom_id res chain seq x y z
N MET A 1 57.99 22.29 -15.37
CA MET A 1 57.93 21.05 -16.17
C MET A 1 58.06 19.88 -15.21
N GLU A 2 57.17 18.91 -15.13
CA GLU A 2 56.00 18.59 -15.94
C GLU A 2 55.09 17.72 -15.06
N GLN A 3 53.79 17.99 -15.12
CA GLN A 3 52.76 17.38 -14.28
C GLN A 3 52.53 15.92 -14.70
N ARG A 4 52.48 15.00 -13.73
CA ARG A 4 52.00 13.63 -13.94
C ARG A 4 50.52 13.66 -14.34
N HIS A 5 50.25 13.46 -15.62
CA HIS A 5 48.90 13.21 -16.14
C HIS A 5 48.39 11.86 -15.62
N THR A 6 47.43 11.89 -14.70
CA THR A 6 46.55 10.76 -14.43
C THR A 6 45.61 10.57 -15.63
N THR A 7 45.86 9.53 -16.42
CA THR A 7 45.00 9.11 -17.53
C THR A 7 43.66 8.60 -16.99
N GLY A 8 42.62 9.42 -17.12
CA GLY A 8 41.25 8.98 -16.93
C GLY A 8 40.85 8.02 -18.03
N THR A 9 40.41 6.82 -17.66
CA THR A 9 39.83 5.80 -18.57
C THR A 9 38.83 6.43 -19.53
N SER A 10 39.02 6.22 -20.83
CA SER A 10 38.23 6.91 -21.86
C SER A 10 36.77 6.45 -21.85
N PHE A 11 35.86 7.30 -22.34
CA PHE A 11 34.44 6.98 -22.46
C PHE A 11 34.19 5.66 -23.22
N PHE A 12 34.99 5.40 -24.26
CA PHE A 12 34.93 4.20 -25.08
C PHE A 12 35.32 2.95 -24.29
N GLU A 13 36.38 3.00 -23.48
CA GLU A 13 36.79 1.88 -22.62
C GLU A 13 35.71 1.55 -21.58
N ARG A 14 35.08 2.56 -20.99
CA ARG A 14 33.96 2.38 -20.05
C ARG A 14 32.74 1.77 -20.72
N PHE A 15 32.45 2.14 -21.97
CA PHE A 15 31.37 1.59 -22.77
C PHE A 15 31.61 0.12 -23.13
N VAL A 16 32.83 -0.22 -23.60
CA VAL A 16 33.24 -1.60 -23.89
C VAL A 16 33.21 -2.48 -22.62
N LEU A 17 33.68 -1.97 -21.47
CA LEU A 17 33.56 -2.66 -20.18
C LEU A 17 32.11 -2.87 -19.74
N ALA A 18 31.22 -1.91 -20.02
CA ALA A 18 29.80 -2.04 -19.73
C ALA A 18 29.14 -3.12 -20.59
N LEU A 19 29.45 -3.17 -21.89
CA LEU A 19 28.99 -4.20 -22.81
C LEU A 19 29.50 -5.60 -22.44
N ARG A 20 30.79 -5.73 -22.07
CA ARG A 20 31.37 -6.99 -21.60
C ARG A 20 30.74 -7.53 -20.31
N ARG A 21 30.18 -6.65 -19.47
CA ARG A 21 29.48 -7.02 -18.22
C ARG A 21 27.99 -7.29 -18.42
N LEU A 22 27.44 -7.01 -19.60
CA LEU A 22 26.02 -7.18 -19.91
C LEU A 22 25.57 -8.65 -19.81
N PRO A 23 26.32 -9.65 -20.34
CA PRO A 23 25.93 -11.06 -20.21
C PRO A 23 25.87 -11.53 -18.75
N ALA A 24 26.86 -11.13 -17.93
CA ALA A 24 26.88 -11.48 -16.51
C ALA A 24 25.72 -10.83 -15.73
N ARG A 25 25.33 -9.60 -16.07
CA ARG A 25 24.17 -8.92 -15.48
C ARG A 25 22.85 -9.57 -15.88
N ILE A 26 22.71 -9.96 -17.14
CA ILE A 26 21.54 -10.71 -17.63
C ILE A 26 21.47 -12.07 -16.92
N ALA A 27 22.58 -12.78 -16.82
CA ALA A 27 22.66 -14.07 -16.11
C ALA A 27 22.26 -13.93 -14.63
N ALA A 28 22.79 -12.92 -13.92
CA ALA A 28 22.43 -12.66 -12.53
C ALA A 28 20.93 -12.32 -12.36
N TYR A 29 20.36 -11.53 -13.27
CA TYR A 29 18.93 -11.22 -13.25
C TYR A 29 18.07 -12.48 -13.47
N VAL A 30 18.43 -13.32 -14.46
CA VAL A 30 17.73 -14.59 -14.72
C VAL A 30 17.85 -15.54 -13.53
N GLN A 31 19.02 -15.63 -12.90
CA GLN A 31 19.22 -16.44 -11.70
C GLN A 31 18.34 -15.96 -10.53
N ALA A 32 18.26 -14.64 -10.30
CA ALA A 32 17.39 -14.07 -9.28
C ALA A 32 15.91 -14.41 -9.53
N LYS A 33 15.43 -14.29 -10.77
CA LYS A 33 14.06 -14.67 -11.13
C LYS A 33 13.77 -16.16 -10.95
N ARG A 34 14.73 -17.03 -11.31
CA ARG A 34 14.61 -18.49 -11.09
C ARG A 34 14.57 -18.83 -9.60
N LYS A 35 15.40 -18.18 -8.78
CA LYS A 35 15.40 -18.32 -7.32
C LYS A 35 14.04 -17.91 -6.75
N ALA A 36 13.55 -16.71 -7.08
CA ALA A 36 12.26 -16.21 -6.62
C ALA A 36 11.09 -17.15 -6.97
N ARG A 37 11.09 -17.70 -8.20
CA ARG A 37 10.11 -18.72 -8.62
C ARG A 37 10.21 -19.99 -7.78
N ARG A 38 11.42 -20.54 -7.62
CA ARG A 38 11.63 -21.76 -6.82
C ARG A 38 11.18 -21.57 -5.36
N GLU A 39 11.50 -20.44 -4.75
CA GLU A 39 11.07 -20.14 -3.37
C GLU A 39 9.54 -19.98 -3.29
N SER A 40 8.93 -19.31 -4.28
CA SER A 40 7.46 -19.19 -4.35
C SER A 40 6.78 -20.56 -4.50
N GLU A 41 7.35 -21.45 -5.33
CA GLU A 41 6.90 -22.84 -5.48
C GLU A 41 7.06 -23.64 -4.19
N LEU A 42 8.19 -23.48 -3.47
CA LEU A 42 8.42 -24.15 -2.19
C LEU A 42 7.40 -23.71 -1.14
N LEU A 43 7.17 -22.40 -1.03
CA LEU A 43 6.19 -21.81 -0.11
C LEU A 43 4.75 -22.21 -0.47
N SER A 44 4.44 -22.40 -1.75
CA SER A 44 3.09 -22.74 -2.20
C SER A 44 2.73 -24.23 -2.10
N ARG A 45 3.70 -25.13 -1.81
CA ARG A 45 3.45 -26.58 -1.68
C ARG A 45 2.35 -26.95 -0.69
N HIS A 46 2.23 -26.17 0.39
CA HIS A 46 1.23 -26.36 1.43
C HIS A 46 0.24 -25.19 1.48
N ALA A 47 0.10 -24.44 0.38
CA ALA A 47 -0.83 -23.33 0.33
C ALA A 47 -2.27 -23.83 0.41
N VAL A 48 -3.06 -23.18 1.26
CA VAL A 48 -4.51 -23.34 1.31
C VAL A 48 -5.11 -22.51 0.19
N ARG A 49 -5.92 -23.15 -0.65
CA ARG A 49 -6.67 -22.45 -1.69
C ARG A 49 -7.78 -21.62 -1.04
N LEU A 50 -7.69 -20.31 -1.15
CA LEU A 50 -8.80 -19.42 -0.81
C LEU A 50 -9.86 -19.53 -1.89
N GLU A 51 -11.10 -19.72 -1.48
CA GLU A 51 -12.24 -19.87 -2.39
C GLU A 51 -13.30 -18.83 -2.10
N LEU A 52 -13.90 -18.32 -3.18
CA LEU A 52 -15.10 -17.50 -3.13
C LEU A 52 -16.27 -18.42 -3.41
N LYS A 53 -16.93 -18.86 -2.35
CA LYS A 53 -17.98 -19.88 -2.42
C LYS A 53 -19.10 -19.45 -3.38
N PRO A 54 -19.41 -20.24 -4.43
CA PRO A 54 -20.40 -19.85 -5.44
C PRO A 54 -21.77 -19.49 -4.84
N GLU A 55 -22.19 -20.19 -3.80
CA GLU A 55 -23.44 -19.92 -3.08
C GLU A 55 -23.42 -18.58 -2.33
N SER A 56 -22.27 -18.17 -1.79
CA SER A 56 -22.13 -16.85 -1.14
C SER A 56 -22.16 -15.75 -2.19
N VAL A 57 -21.48 -15.95 -3.33
CA VAL A 57 -21.46 -15.00 -4.44
C VAL A 57 -22.85 -14.82 -5.06
N ARG A 58 -23.59 -15.92 -5.30
CA ARG A 58 -24.98 -15.85 -5.81
C ARG A 58 -25.91 -15.08 -4.88
N GLU A 59 -25.84 -15.34 -3.57
CA GLU A 59 -26.65 -14.61 -2.57
C GLU A 59 -26.31 -13.11 -2.58
N LEU A 60 -25.03 -12.73 -2.64
CA LEU A 60 -24.64 -11.32 -2.72
C LEU A 60 -25.11 -10.66 -4.01
N ASN A 61 -24.96 -11.34 -5.15
CA ASN A 61 -25.42 -10.79 -6.42
C ASN A 61 -26.93 -10.52 -6.40
N ALA A 62 -27.73 -11.46 -5.88
CA ALA A 62 -29.15 -11.27 -5.70
C ALA A 62 -29.47 -10.09 -4.75
N ALA A 63 -28.71 -9.92 -3.67
CA ALA A 63 -28.90 -8.82 -2.72
C ALA A 63 -28.55 -7.46 -3.33
N TRP A 64 -27.49 -7.38 -4.14
CA TRP A 64 -27.13 -6.17 -4.87
C TRP A 64 -28.18 -5.79 -5.92
N LEU A 65 -28.68 -6.77 -6.69
CA LEU A 65 -29.79 -6.56 -7.63
C LEU A 65 -31.09 -6.17 -6.93
N ALA A 66 -31.39 -6.70 -5.74
CA ALA A 66 -32.55 -6.28 -4.97
C ALA A 66 -32.41 -4.83 -4.47
N SER A 67 -31.20 -4.38 -4.14
CA SER A 67 -30.92 -2.99 -3.76
C SER A 67 -30.91 -2.00 -4.93
N ALA A 68 -30.96 -2.51 -6.16
CA ALA A 68 -30.99 -1.77 -7.41
C ALA A 68 -32.40 -1.34 -7.85
N ALA A 69 -33.46 -1.86 -7.24
CA ALA A 69 -34.83 -1.51 -7.58
C ALA A 69 -35.12 -0.03 -7.23
N PRO A 70 -35.85 0.71 -8.09
CA PRO A 70 -36.05 2.15 -7.92
C PRO A 70 -36.79 2.46 -6.62
N SER A 71 -36.10 3.10 -5.67
CA SER A 71 -36.74 3.90 -4.63
C SER A 71 -37.38 5.13 -5.28
N SER A 72 -38.66 5.36 -5.00
CA SER A 72 -39.45 6.51 -5.49
C SER A 72 -38.68 7.85 -5.38
N PRO A 73 -38.87 8.83 -6.29
CA PRO A 73 -38.02 10.03 -6.41
C PRO A 73 -38.08 11.01 -5.21
N ALA A 74 -38.78 10.65 -4.13
CA ALA A 74 -38.98 11.49 -2.95
C ALA A 74 -38.14 11.07 -1.73
N SER A 75 -37.39 9.97 -1.78
CA SER A 75 -36.51 9.60 -0.67
C SER A 75 -35.14 10.26 -0.85
N ALA A 76 -34.81 11.20 0.03
CA ALA A 76 -33.46 11.74 0.21
C ALA A 76 -32.41 10.63 0.10
N ASP A 77 -31.26 10.96 -0.48
CA ASP A 77 -30.13 10.05 -0.66
C ASP A 77 -29.88 9.24 0.64
N PRO A 78 -29.98 7.90 0.62
CA PRO A 78 -29.96 7.06 1.83
C PRO A 78 -28.67 7.16 2.64
N LEU A 79 -27.61 7.77 2.09
CA LEU A 79 -26.42 8.20 2.84
C LEU A 79 -26.71 9.30 3.89
N PHE A 80 -27.83 10.00 3.76
CA PHE A 80 -28.23 11.14 4.60
C PHE A 80 -29.58 10.91 5.30
N ALA A 81 -29.93 9.65 5.59
CA ALA A 81 -31.09 9.36 6.44
C ALA A 81 -31.00 10.19 7.74
N SER A 82 -32.10 10.89 8.10
CA SER A 82 -32.13 11.83 9.23
C SER A 82 -31.65 11.16 10.53
N ALA A 83 -30.83 11.90 11.30
CA ALA A 83 -30.38 11.53 12.64
C ALA A 83 -31.53 11.20 13.63
N ASP A 84 -32.76 11.58 13.29
CA ASP A 84 -33.98 11.31 14.05
C ASP A 84 -34.44 9.84 13.98
N ALA A 85 -33.95 9.05 13.01
CA ALA A 85 -34.34 7.65 12.84
C ALA A 85 -33.59 6.66 13.74
N HIS A 86 -32.53 7.10 14.43
CA HIS A 86 -31.70 6.24 15.29
C HIS A 86 -32.13 6.30 16.75
N SER A 87 -32.12 5.17 17.46
CA SER A 87 -32.27 5.16 18.92
C SER A 87 -31.11 5.89 19.60
N GLU A 88 -31.28 6.31 20.86
CA GLU A 88 -30.20 6.96 21.63
C GLU A 88 -28.95 6.07 21.73
N ARG A 89 -29.14 4.76 21.89
CA ARG A 89 -28.05 3.79 21.93
C ARG A 89 -27.30 3.71 20.61
N GLU A 90 -28.01 3.76 19.48
CA GLU A 90 -27.38 3.77 18.15
C GLU A 90 -26.65 5.10 17.90
N ARG A 91 -27.23 6.24 18.29
CA ARG A 91 -26.55 7.54 18.23
C ARG A 91 -25.25 7.55 19.04
N ALA A 92 -25.27 7.00 20.27
CA ALA A 92 -24.08 6.89 21.09
C ALA A 92 -23.01 5.97 20.46
N LEU A 93 -23.43 4.86 19.85
CA LEU A 93 -22.52 3.96 19.13
C LEU A 93 -21.89 4.64 17.91
N ILE A 94 -22.69 5.34 17.09
CA ILE A 94 -22.22 6.09 15.92
C ILE A 94 -21.20 7.14 16.36
N GLN A 95 -21.53 7.96 17.36
CA GLN A 95 -20.62 9.01 17.85
C GLN A 95 -19.29 8.44 18.37
N ARG A 96 -19.34 7.33 19.12
CA ARG A 96 -18.12 6.65 19.58
C ARG A 96 -17.25 6.19 18.42
N ILE A 97 -17.84 5.55 17.41
CA ILE A 97 -17.12 5.05 16.24
C ILE A 97 -16.52 6.20 15.42
N LEU A 98 -17.26 7.30 15.23
CA LEU A 98 -16.76 8.49 14.54
C LEU A 98 -15.56 9.10 15.27
N GLN A 99 -15.65 9.29 16.59
CA GLN A 99 -14.55 9.84 17.39
C GLN A 99 -13.31 8.94 17.39
N GLU A 100 -13.49 7.62 17.49
CA GLU A 100 -12.38 6.68 17.42
C GLU A 100 -11.73 6.69 16.04
N THR A 101 -12.54 6.75 14.98
CA THR A 101 -12.07 6.83 13.59
C THR A 101 -11.28 8.10 13.38
N GLU A 102 -11.79 9.27 13.77
CA GLU A 102 -11.10 10.55 13.64
C GLU A 102 -9.75 10.54 14.37
N LYS A 103 -9.74 10.09 15.63
CA LYS A 103 -8.51 9.98 16.43
C LYS A 103 -7.47 9.07 15.78
N ALA A 104 -7.89 7.93 15.25
CA ALA A 104 -6.99 6.98 14.60
C ALA A 104 -6.57 7.43 13.19
N ASN A 105 -7.38 8.26 12.51
CA ASN A 105 -7.10 8.79 11.17
C ASN A 105 -6.08 9.95 11.16
N ARG A 106 -5.48 10.30 12.31
CA ARG A 106 -4.50 11.39 12.44
C ARG A 106 -3.36 11.34 11.40
N ASN A 107 -2.70 10.20 11.25
CA ASN A 107 -1.64 9.99 10.25
C ASN A 107 -1.45 8.51 9.91
N ASN A 108 -0.53 8.19 8.99
CA ASN A 108 -0.33 6.80 8.55
C ASN A 108 0.07 5.86 9.72
N VAL A 109 0.88 6.32 10.68
CA VAL A 109 1.31 5.48 11.80
C VAL A 109 0.12 5.08 12.68
N THR A 110 -0.74 6.04 13.05
CA THR A 110 -1.91 5.76 13.91
C THR A 110 -2.93 4.87 13.20
N ARG A 111 -3.19 5.11 11.92
CA ARG A 111 -4.09 4.27 11.10
C ARG A 111 -3.59 2.82 11.00
N THR A 112 -2.31 2.69 10.73
CA THR A 112 -1.67 1.38 10.57
C THR A 112 -1.74 0.57 11.86
N GLU A 113 -1.49 1.20 13.01
CA GLU A 113 -1.61 0.52 14.31
C GLU A 113 -3.06 0.18 14.66
N ALA A 114 -4.03 1.04 14.32
CA ALA A 114 -5.45 0.77 14.56
C ALA A 114 -5.93 -0.50 13.85
N TYR A 115 -5.53 -0.71 12.59
CA TYR A 115 -5.79 -1.97 11.87
C TYR A 115 -5.16 -3.18 12.57
N ARG A 116 -3.91 -3.05 13.01
CA ARG A 116 -3.19 -4.12 13.73
C ARG A 116 -3.92 -4.52 15.01
N ALA A 117 -4.24 -3.52 15.83
CA ALA A 117 -4.88 -3.69 17.11
C ALA A 117 -6.26 -4.34 16.95
N LEU A 118 -7.02 -3.93 15.92
CA LEU A 118 -8.33 -4.51 15.65
C LEU A 118 -8.22 -5.95 15.16
N TYR A 119 -7.28 -6.27 14.27
CA TYR A 119 -7.07 -7.64 13.81
C TYR A 119 -6.78 -8.59 14.98
N PHE A 120 -5.94 -8.20 15.95
CA PHE A 120 -5.65 -9.04 17.10
C PHE A 120 -6.85 -9.24 18.05
N ARG A 121 -7.84 -8.35 18.02
CA ARG A 121 -9.13 -8.53 18.73
C ARG A 121 -10.17 -9.28 17.89
N CYS A 122 -10.04 -9.26 16.57
CA CYS A 122 -10.96 -9.86 15.61
C CYS A 122 -10.19 -10.57 14.47
N PRO A 123 -9.53 -11.72 14.73
CA PRO A 123 -8.69 -12.39 13.73
C PRO A 123 -9.46 -12.86 12.48
N GLU A 124 -10.78 -12.98 12.56
CA GLU A 124 -11.67 -13.27 11.43
C GLU A 124 -11.77 -12.11 10.42
N LEU A 125 -11.41 -10.89 10.82
CA LEU A 125 -11.33 -9.73 9.93
C LEU A 125 -10.00 -9.73 9.15
N HIS A 126 -9.84 -10.68 8.24
CA HIS A 126 -8.62 -10.84 7.43
C HIS A 126 -8.15 -9.54 6.77
N TRP A 127 -9.09 -8.74 6.24
CA TRP A 127 -8.81 -7.44 5.64
C TRP A 127 -8.07 -6.49 6.59
N ALA A 128 -8.32 -6.52 7.90
CA ALA A 128 -7.62 -5.64 8.86
C ALA A 128 -6.10 -5.92 8.90
N LEU A 129 -5.69 -7.20 8.85
CA LEU A 129 -4.26 -7.53 8.75
C LEU A 129 -3.67 -7.13 7.39
N LEU A 130 -4.41 -7.35 6.31
CA LEU A 130 -3.98 -6.94 4.97
C LEU A 130 -3.79 -5.41 4.90
N ALA A 131 -4.78 -4.65 5.38
CA ALA A 131 -4.75 -3.19 5.43
C ALA A 131 -3.61 -2.67 6.31
N HIS A 132 -3.33 -3.31 7.46
CA HIS A 132 -2.14 -3.02 8.25
C HIS A 132 -0.87 -3.12 7.42
N LEU A 133 -0.67 -4.22 6.68
CA LEU A 133 0.55 -4.46 5.92
C LEU A 133 0.68 -3.53 4.71
N VAL A 134 -0.41 -3.30 3.96
CA VAL A 134 -0.40 -2.37 2.84
C VAL A 134 -0.17 -0.94 3.33
N SER A 135 -0.76 -0.54 4.47
CA SER A 135 -0.54 0.79 5.06
C SER A 135 0.89 0.97 5.58
N ARG A 136 1.55 -0.09 6.07
CA ARG A 136 2.98 -0.06 6.37
C ARG A 136 3.83 0.29 5.13
N ASN A 137 3.44 -0.25 3.97
CA ASN A 137 4.08 0.09 2.68
C ASN A 137 3.82 1.55 2.29
N GLY A 138 2.61 2.07 2.53
CA GLY A 138 2.31 3.49 2.39
C GLY A 138 3.22 4.37 3.27
N GLY A 139 3.45 3.97 4.52
CA GLY A 139 4.29 4.70 5.47
C GLY A 139 5.72 4.89 4.97
N TRP A 140 6.40 3.80 4.57
CA TRP A 140 7.77 3.93 4.08
C TRP A 140 7.88 4.61 2.72
N ASN A 141 6.84 4.53 1.89
CA ASN A 141 6.77 5.34 0.66
C ASN A 141 6.71 6.84 1.00
N MET A 142 5.95 7.23 2.03
CA MET A 142 5.89 8.62 2.49
C MET A 142 7.24 9.10 3.02
N THR A 143 7.91 8.33 3.89
CA THR A 143 9.18 8.75 4.50
C THR A 143 10.33 8.75 3.52
N ASP A 144 10.33 7.85 2.53
CA ASP A 144 11.36 7.80 1.49
C ASP A 144 11.42 9.08 0.66
N LEU A 145 10.29 9.80 0.53
CA LEU A 145 10.24 11.13 -0.07
C LEU A 145 11.09 12.14 0.71
N GLN A 146 11.45 11.89 1.96
CA GLN A 146 12.40 12.70 2.76
C GLN A 146 13.65 11.90 3.13
N GLY A 147 13.80 10.67 2.60
CA GLY A 147 14.92 9.79 2.85
C GLY A 147 16.19 10.21 2.12
N GLU A 148 17.17 9.31 2.04
CA GLU A 148 18.47 9.68 1.46
C GLU A 148 18.48 9.81 -0.07
N LEU A 149 17.66 9.00 -0.75
CA LEU A 149 17.74 8.81 -2.21
C LEU A 149 16.81 9.74 -2.98
N LEU A 150 15.50 9.71 -2.69
CA LEU A 150 14.50 10.42 -3.51
C LEU A 150 14.68 11.94 -3.53
N PRO A 151 15.09 12.63 -2.44
CA PRO A 151 15.39 14.08 -2.51
C PRO A 151 16.52 14.45 -3.47
N ARG A 152 17.37 13.50 -3.88
CA ARG A 152 18.42 13.74 -4.87
C ARG A 152 17.91 13.65 -6.31
N LEU A 153 16.75 13.00 -6.51
CA LEU A 153 16.11 12.81 -7.82
C LEU A 153 14.92 13.75 -8.02
N LEU A 154 14.16 14.02 -6.96
CA LEU A 154 12.85 14.65 -7.01
C LEU A 154 12.87 16.02 -6.32
N GLY A 155 12.34 17.04 -7.00
CA GLY A 155 12.18 18.37 -6.44
C GLY A 155 11.24 18.40 -5.23
N ARG A 156 11.45 19.36 -4.32
CA ARG A 156 10.66 19.51 -3.08
C ARG A 156 9.16 19.59 -3.34
N SER A 157 8.75 20.34 -4.37
CA SER A 157 7.33 20.48 -4.74
C SER A 157 6.70 19.13 -5.08
N PHE A 158 7.27 18.39 -6.05
CA PHE A 158 6.78 17.06 -6.42
C PHE A 158 6.70 16.11 -5.22
N ARG A 159 7.73 16.09 -4.36
CA ARG A 159 7.74 15.24 -3.16
C ARG A 159 6.60 15.59 -2.20
N LYS A 160 6.27 16.87 -2.03
CA LYS A 160 5.10 17.31 -1.23
C LYS A 160 3.79 16.84 -1.86
N HIS A 161 3.60 16.98 -3.17
CA HIS A 161 2.38 16.51 -3.85
C HIS A 161 2.23 14.99 -3.81
N ALA A 162 3.34 14.24 -3.97
CA ALA A 162 3.35 12.79 -3.84
C ALA A 162 3.00 12.35 -2.41
N PHE A 163 3.53 13.03 -1.39
CA PHE A 163 3.15 12.80 0.01
C PHE A 163 1.65 13.04 0.22
N LEU A 164 1.11 14.16 -0.26
CA LEU A 164 -0.32 14.47 -0.14
C LEU A 164 -1.21 13.44 -0.84
N LEU A 165 -0.78 12.92 -2.00
CA LEU A 165 -1.50 11.85 -2.69
C LEU A 165 -1.57 10.58 -1.83
N LEU A 166 -0.44 10.14 -1.29
CA LEU A 166 -0.35 8.96 -0.42
C LEU A 166 -1.15 9.16 0.87
N GLU A 167 -1.03 10.33 1.49
CA GLU A 167 -1.69 10.63 2.77
C GLU A 167 -3.20 10.71 2.60
N ARG A 168 -3.67 11.42 1.58
CA ARG A 168 -5.10 11.55 1.30
C ARG A 168 -5.71 10.21 0.90
N ALA A 169 -5.06 9.43 0.04
CA ALA A 169 -5.55 8.09 -0.32
C ALA A 169 -5.71 7.21 0.94
N ASN A 170 -4.66 7.09 1.75
CA ASN A 170 -4.69 6.26 2.96
C ASN A 170 -5.71 6.72 3.99
N ALA A 171 -5.89 8.04 4.16
CA ALA A 171 -6.88 8.59 5.07
C ALA A 171 -8.31 8.40 4.57
N LEU A 172 -8.57 8.52 3.26
CA LEU A 172 -9.90 8.30 2.69
C LEU A 172 -10.32 6.83 2.81
N ILE A 173 -9.39 5.90 2.57
CA ILE A 173 -9.57 4.45 2.74
C ILE A 173 -9.90 4.15 4.21
N PHE A 174 -9.11 4.70 5.14
CA PHE A 174 -9.31 4.46 6.56
C PHE A 174 -10.62 5.02 7.08
N GLN A 175 -10.99 6.24 6.65
CA GLN A 175 -12.26 6.85 7.00
C GLN A 175 -13.45 5.98 6.59
N ASP A 176 -13.36 5.31 5.44
CA ASP A 176 -14.43 4.44 4.95
C ASP A 176 -14.42 3.07 5.63
N ALA A 177 -13.27 2.40 5.68
CA ALA A 177 -13.21 1.00 6.10
C ALA A 177 -13.20 0.82 7.63
N TYR A 178 -12.42 1.61 8.37
CA TYR A 178 -12.25 1.43 9.82
C TYR A 178 -13.56 1.49 10.62
N PRO A 179 -14.50 2.44 10.39
CA PRO A 179 -15.78 2.44 11.11
C PRO A 179 -16.62 1.19 10.83
N GLN A 180 -16.54 0.60 9.64
CA GLN A 180 -17.21 -0.67 9.32
C GLN A 180 -16.67 -1.81 10.20
N LEU A 181 -15.35 -1.87 10.37
CA LEU A 181 -14.72 -2.88 11.19
C LEU A 181 -15.04 -2.70 12.69
N LEU A 182 -15.10 -1.46 13.17
CA LEU A 182 -15.55 -1.14 14.54
C LEU A 182 -17.02 -1.49 14.76
N LEU A 183 -17.87 -1.27 13.77
CA LEU A 183 -19.27 -1.64 13.81
C LEU A 183 -19.44 -3.16 13.88
N TYR A 184 -18.60 -3.93 13.17
CA TYR A 184 -18.54 -5.38 13.32
C TYR A 184 -18.12 -5.80 14.73
N GLU A 185 -17.05 -5.21 15.28
CA GLU A 185 -16.60 -5.52 16.64
C GLU A 185 -17.69 -5.23 17.68
N ALA A 186 -18.39 -4.10 17.54
CA ALA A 186 -19.53 -3.74 18.38
C ALA A 186 -20.69 -4.74 18.24
N SER A 187 -21.01 -5.12 17.00
CA SER A 187 -22.03 -6.14 16.71
C SER A 187 -21.72 -7.47 17.39
N ARG A 188 -20.46 -7.91 17.31
CA ARG A 188 -20.01 -9.13 17.96
C ARG A 188 -20.10 -9.06 19.49
N LYS A 189 -19.71 -7.93 20.08
CA LYS A 189 -19.80 -7.70 21.53
C LYS A 189 -21.24 -7.68 22.04
N GLU A 190 -22.17 -7.14 21.26
CA GLU A 190 -23.59 -7.04 21.63
C GLU A 190 -24.41 -8.27 21.21
N GLY A 191 -23.86 -9.18 20.42
CA GLY A 191 -24.57 -10.35 19.90
C GLY A 191 -25.67 -10.03 18.89
N ARG A 192 -25.69 -8.82 18.32
CA ARG A 192 -26.71 -8.35 17.37
C ARG A 192 -26.09 -7.63 16.18
N GLU A 193 -26.75 -7.73 15.03
CA GLU A 193 -26.32 -7.07 13.80
C GLU A 193 -26.62 -5.56 13.83
N HIS A 194 -25.65 -4.71 13.47
CA HIS A 194 -25.81 -3.24 13.38
C HIS A 194 -25.54 -2.64 12.00
N PHE A 195 -25.45 -3.42 10.93
CA PHE A 195 -25.02 -2.92 9.62
C PHE A 195 -26.03 -1.98 8.92
N GLY A 196 -27.24 -1.82 9.48
CA GLY A 196 -28.14 -0.72 9.12
C GLY A 196 -27.56 0.66 9.44
N LEU A 197 -26.56 0.76 10.33
CA LEU A 197 -25.90 2.01 10.70
C LEU A 197 -24.75 2.40 9.74
N LEU A 198 -24.40 1.55 8.77
CA LEU A 198 -23.33 1.84 7.80
C LEU A 198 -23.48 3.20 7.07
N PRO A 199 -24.69 3.63 6.65
CA PRO A 199 -24.87 4.92 5.98
C PRO A 199 -24.44 6.12 6.84
N ALA A 200 -24.56 6.03 8.18
CA ALA A 200 -24.11 7.10 9.09
C ALA A 200 -22.60 7.34 9.06
N PHE A 201 -21.83 6.42 8.47
CA PHE A 201 -20.38 6.55 8.26
C PHE A 201 -20.01 6.90 6.80
N GLY A 202 -20.99 7.16 5.94
CA GLY A 202 -20.78 7.42 4.52
C GLY A 202 -20.38 6.20 3.70
N VAL A 203 -20.63 4.99 4.22
CA VAL A 203 -20.25 3.73 3.59
C VAL A 203 -21.24 3.40 2.48
N SER A 204 -20.72 3.00 1.31
CA SER A 204 -21.53 2.61 0.15
C SER A 204 -22.55 1.54 0.49
N ARG A 205 -23.76 1.64 -0.11
CA ARG A 205 -24.81 0.62 0.00
C ARG A 205 -24.34 -0.77 -0.42
N PHE A 206 -23.30 -0.83 -1.27
CA PHE A 206 -22.61 -2.06 -1.66
C PHE A 206 -22.22 -2.94 -0.47
N MET A 207 -21.74 -2.34 0.62
CA MET A 207 -21.16 -3.06 1.76
C MET A 207 -22.19 -3.62 2.74
N ARG A 208 -23.42 -3.10 2.77
CA ARG A 208 -24.45 -3.59 3.71
C ARG A 208 -24.76 -5.09 3.55
N PRO A 209 -25.14 -5.61 2.36
CA PRO A 209 -25.40 -7.04 2.20
C PRO A 209 -24.16 -7.90 2.45
N VAL A 210 -22.96 -7.39 2.15
CA VAL A 210 -21.68 -8.05 2.42
C VAL A 210 -21.50 -8.29 3.92
N TRP A 211 -21.67 -7.25 4.74
CA TRP A 211 -21.52 -7.37 6.19
C TRP A 211 -22.60 -8.26 6.82
N SER A 212 -23.85 -8.14 6.38
CA SER A 212 -24.93 -9.03 6.83
C SER A 212 -24.64 -10.50 6.49
N GLN A 213 -24.11 -10.79 5.30
CA GLN A 213 -23.70 -12.15 4.94
C GLN A 213 -22.51 -12.64 5.76
N PHE A 214 -21.47 -11.82 5.94
CA PHE A 214 -20.33 -12.17 6.80
C PHE A 214 -20.76 -12.45 8.24
N TRP A 215 -21.79 -11.73 8.72
CA TRP A 215 -22.34 -11.98 10.04
C TRP A 215 -22.92 -13.39 10.19
N ARG A 216 -23.63 -13.86 9.17
CA ARG A 216 -24.23 -15.22 9.15
C ARG A 216 -23.22 -16.32 8.85
N ARG A 217 -22.35 -16.11 7.86
CA ARG A 217 -21.51 -17.17 7.26
C ARG A 217 -20.07 -17.20 7.74
N ARG A 218 -19.56 -16.10 8.31
CA ARG A 218 -18.14 -15.93 8.70
C ARG A 218 -17.16 -16.16 7.54
N ASP A 219 -17.58 -15.85 6.31
CA ASP A 219 -16.76 -16.00 5.11
C ASP A 219 -15.81 -14.80 4.92
N ALA A 220 -14.61 -14.92 5.49
CA ALA A 220 -13.61 -13.86 5.46
C ALA A 220 -13.07 -13.58 4.04
N ALA A 221 -13.12 -14.57 3.12
CA ALA A 221 -12.67 -14.38 1.76
C ALA A 221 -13.61 -13.47 0.98
N ILE A 222 -14.92 -13.68 1.14
CA ILE A 222 -15.95 -12.81 0.55
C ILE A 222 -15.86 -11.40 1.13
N LEU A 223 -15.82 -11.25 2.46
CA LEU A 223 -15.73 -9.94 3.10
C LEU A 223 -14.48 -9.17 2.66
N THR A 224 -13.32 -9.84 2.66
CA THR A 224 -12.04 -9.19 2.29
C THR A 224 -12.04 -8.77 0.83
N THR A 225 -12.57 -9.60 -0.07
CA THR A 225 -12.69 -9.25 -1.50
C THR A 225 -13.61 -8.05 -1.68
N ALA A 226 -14.75 -8.01 -0.99
CA ALA A 226 -15.67 -6.87 -1.05
C ALA A 226 -15.05 -5.59 -0.49
N LEU A 227 -14.36 -5.64 0.64
CA LEU A 227 -13.65 -4.49 1.19
C LEU A 227 -12.57 -3.96 0.23
N ILE A 228 -11.85 -4.83 -0.48
CA ILE A 228 -10.90 -4.43 -1.54
C ILE A 228 -11.64 -3.72 -2.68
N VAL A 229 -12.74 -4.28 -3.19
CA VAL A 229 -13.53 -3.66 -4.27
C VAL A 229 -14.05 -2.29 -3.83
N ASN A 230 -14.63 -2.20 -2.63
CA ASN A 230 -15.16 -0.95 -2.08
C ASN A 230 -14.05 0.10 -1.92
N GLU A 231 -12.93 -0.27 -1.30
CA GLU A 231 -11.76 0.61 -1.12
C GLU A 231 -11.31 1.24 -2.45
N GLN A 232 -11.14 0.41 -3.48
CA GLN A 232 -10.60 0.87 -4.76
C GLN A 232 -11.58 1.77 -5.52
N ASN A 233 -12.89 1.56 -5.36
CA ASN A 233 -13.92 2.45 -5.91
C ASN A 233 -14.03 3.76 -5.12
N VAL A 234 -13.95 3.71 -3.79
CA VAL A 234 -14.01 4.88 -2.91
C VAL A 234 -12.91 5.91 -3.24
N ILE A 235 -11.71 5.45 -3.62
CA ILE A 235 -10.60 6.35 -3.98
C ILE A 235 -10.58 6.75 -5.47
N GLU A 236 -11.37 6.11 -6.34
CA GLU A 236 -11.27 6.29 -7.78
C GLU A 236 -11.52 7.75 -8.18
N GLU A 237 -12.66 8.32 -7.81
CA GLU A 237 -12.94 9.72 -8.11
C GLU A 237 -12.05 10.72 -7.34
N PRO A 238 -11.99 10.69 -6.00
CA PRO A 238 -11.32 11.74 -5.22
C PRO A 238 -9.79 11.72 -5.34
N ILE A 239 -9.17 10.59 -5.72
CA ILE A 239 -7.71 10.46 -5.83
C ILE A 239 -7.28 10.23 -7.27
N VAL A 240 -7.74 9.15 -7.90
CA VAL A 240 -7.21 8.69 -9.19
C VAL A 240 -7.67 9.60 -10.32
N ARG A 241 -8.93 10.07 -10.25
CA ARG A 241 -9.52 10.94 -11.26
C ARG A 241 -9.37 12.43 -10.97
N SER A 242 -8.97 12.80 -9.76
CA SER A 242 -8.68 14.18 -9.34
C SER A 242 -7.79 14.92 -10.34
N ALA A 243 -8.27 16.08 -10.81
CA ALA A 243 -7.50 16.96 -11.71
C ALA A 243 -6.17 17.38 -11.07
N TYR A 244 -6.21 17.73 -9.77
CA TYR A 244 -5.04 18.13 -9.01
C TYR A 244 -3.96 17.05 -8.99
N PHE A 245 -4.30 15.81 -8.62
CA PHE A 245 -3.32 14.73 -8.53
C PHE A 245 -2.87 14.24 -9.91
N LYS A 246 -3.74 14.27 -10.91
CA LYS A 246 -3.35 14.00 -12.31
C LYS A 246 -2.27 14.96 -12.78
N GLU A 247 -2.45 16.25 -12.54
CA GLU A 247 -1.52 17.30 -12.94
C GLU A 247 -0.21 17.22 -12.16
N HIS A 248 -0.27 17.13 -10.83
CA HIS A 248 0.90 17.31 -9.97
C HIS A 248 1.69 16.02 -9.69
N VAL A 249 1.08 14.84 -9.91
CA VAL A 249 1.70 13.55 -9.58
C VAL A 249 1.52 12.51 -10.70
N LEU A 250 0.29 12.08 -11.01
CA LEU A 250 0.04 10.85 -11.77
C LEU A 250 0.45 10.91 -13.25
N ARG A 251 0.52 12.11 -13.85
CA ARG A 251 1.02 12.30 -15.22
C ARG A 251 2.47 12.75 -15.29
N GLN A 252 3.13 12.95 -14.15
CA GLN A 252 4.50 13.42 -14.12
C GLN A 252 5.46 12.29 -14.52
N PRO A 253 6.51 12.55 -15.32
CA PRO A 253 7.49 11.54 -15.70
C PRO A 253 8.12 10.83 -14.50
N ALA A 254 8.34 11.55 -13.40
CA ALA A 254 8.86 11.00 -12.15
C ALA A 254 7.97 9.90 -11.55
N PHE A 255 6.64 10.01 -11.69
CA PHE A 255 5.71 8.98 -11.24
C PHE A 255 5.70 7.78 -12.20
N LEU A 256 5.76 8.02 -13.51
CA LEU A 256 5.83 6.96 -14.52
C LEU A 256 7.12 6.12 -14.42
N LEU A 257 8.21 6.70 -13.91
CA LEU A 257 9.46 5.98 -13.66
C LEU A 257 9.38 5.00 -12.47
N GLN A 258 8.31 5.02 -11.67
CA GLN A 258 8.18 4.12 -10.53
C GLN A 258 8.00 2.65 -10.94
N ALA A 259 7.25 2.36 -12.01
CA ALA A 259 7.08 1.01 -12.55
C ALA A 259 8.41 0.40 -13.07
N PRO A 260 9.18 1.05 -13.97
CA PRO A 260 10.45 0.48 -14.46
C PRO A 260 11.53 0.39 -13.35
N LEU A 261 11.48 1.26 -12.35
CA LEU A 261 12.35 1.19 -11.17
C LEU A 261 11.84 0.21 -10.10
N GLN A 262 10.64 -0.35 -10.26
CA GLN A 262 9.97 -1.28 -9.34
C GLN A 262 9.75 -0.71 -7.94
N THR A 263 9.56 0.61 -7.86
CA THR A 263 9.29 1.30 -6.60
C THR A 263 7.83 1.23 -6.19
N ASN A 264 6.94 0.76 -7.09
CA ASN A 264 5.53 0.45 -6.81
C ASN A 264 5.34 -1.00 -6.32
N SER A 265 6.28 -1.48 -5.52
CA SER A 265 6.20 -2.79 -4.88
C SER A 265 5.46 -2.68 -3.54
N VAL A 266 4.54 -3.61 -3.30
CA VAL A 266 3.88 -3.81 -2.01
C VAL A 266 4.25 -5.19 -1.50
N PHE A 267 4.86 -5.25 -0.33
CA PHE A 267 5.37 -6.50 0.22
C PHE A 267 5.24 -6.60 1.73
N MET A 268 5.28 -7.84 2.21
CA MET A 268 5.02 -8.26 3.57
C MET A 268 6.24 -9.05 4.06
N PRO A 269 6.89 -8.64 5.16
CA PRO A 269 7.95 -9.42 5.76
C PRO A 269 7.36 -10.67 6.40
N TYR A 270 7.87 -11.84 6.03
CA TYR A 270 7.46 -13.12 6.60
C TYR A 270 8.60 -13.81 7.37
N GLY A 271 9.57 -13.03 7.85
CA GLY A 271 10.64 -13.50 8.71
C GLY A 271 11.07 -12.40 9.67
N ALA A 272 11.75 -12.79 10.75
CA ALA A 272 12.34 -11.82 11.67
C ALA A 272 13.40 -10.98 10.94
N PRO A 273 13.51 -9.67 11.23
CA PRO A 273 14.65 -8.88 10.80
C PRO A 273 15.92 -9.53 11.36
N SER A 274 16.76 -10.10 10.50
CA SER A 274 17.96 -10.84 10.89
C SER A 274 19.12 -10.50 9.96
N GLU A 275 20.34 -10.85 10.38
CA GLU A 275 21.53 -10.69 9.54
C GLU A 275 21.52 -11.60 8.31
N ASP A 276 20.76 -12.71 8.36
CA ASP A 276 20.58 -13.64 7.24
C ASP A 276 19.77 -13.05 6.07
N GLY A 277 19.17 -11.87 6.27
CA GLY A 277 18.50 -11.10 5.25
C GLY A 277 16.99 -11.01 5.45
N MET A 278 16.37 -10.15 4.64
CA MET A 278 14.92 -10.01 4.63
C MET A 278 14.28 -11.22 3.95
N LYS A 279 13.04 -11.53 4.35
CA LYS A 279 12.17 -12.46 3.64
C LYS A 279 10.89 -11.73 3.29
N LEU A 280 10.72 -11.37 2.02
CA LEU A 280 9.63 -10.53 1.54
C LEU A 280 8.73 -11.29 0.58
N ALA A 281 7.43 -11.28 0.85
CA ALA A 281 6.41 -11.80 -0.05
C ALA A 281 5.54 -10.62 -0.52
N GLY A 282 5.32 -10.48 -1.82
CA GLY A 282 4.63 -9.32 -2.36
C GLY A 282 4.61 -9.28 -3.87
N LEU A 283 4.16 -8.15 -4.40
CA LEU A 283 3.94 -7.94 -5.82
C LEU A 283 4.36 -6.53 -6.23
N VAL A 284 4.57 -6.33 -7.52
CA VAL A 284 4.77 -5.02 -8.14
C VAL A 284 3.50 -4.64 -8.87
N LEU A 285 2.99 -3.43 -8.62
CA LEU A 285 1.87 -2.86 -9.34
C LEU A 285 2.40 -2.10 -10.55
N GLU A 286 1.88 -2.41 -11.74
CA GLU A 286 2.39 -1.87 -13.01
C GLU A 286 1.65 -0.59 -13.41
N ASN A 287 0.31 -0.59 -13.36
CA ASN A 287 -0.50 0.58 -13.73
C ASN A 287 -1.54 0.93 -12.66
N PHE A 288 -1.13 1.79 -11.74
CA PHE A 288 -1.99 2.34 -10.67
C PHE A 288 -3.27 3.02 -11.17
N ARG A 289 -3.35 3.46 -12.44
CA ARG A 289 -4.57 4.12 -12.97
C ARG A 289 -5.69 3.13 -13.31
N SER A 290 -5.39 1.84 -13.42
CA SER A 290 -6.38 0.81 -13.72
C SER A 290 -7.09 0.35 -12.44
N LEU A 291 -8.39 0.64 -12.32
CA LEU A 291 -9.22 0.17 -11.21
C LEU A 291 -9.19 -1.37 -11.10
N GLN A 292 -9.37 -2.05 -12.24
CA GLN A 292 -9.32 -3.51 -12.30
C GLN A 292 -7.98 -4.06 -11.80
N GLU A 293 -6.86 -3.47 -12.21
CA GLU A 293 -5.54 -3.92 -11.78
C GLU A 293 -5.36 -3.73 -10.28
N ARG A 294 -5.78 -2.59 -9.70
CA ARG A 294 -5.66 -2.36 -8.26
C ARG A 294 -6.50 -3.36 -7.45
N ILE A 295 -7.72 -3.68 -7.91
CA ILE A 295 -8.58 -4.68 -7.26
C ILE A 295 -7.93 -6.06 -7.32
N GLU A 296 -7.50 -6.51 -8.50
CA GLU A 296 -6.84 -7.82 -8.66
C GLU A 296 -5.50 -7.88 -7.90
N PHE A 297 -4.77 -6.77 -7.82
CA PHE A 297 -3.54 -6.67 -7.04
C PHE A 297 -3.82 -6.88 -5.54
N GLY A 298 -4.83 -6.21 -4.99
CA GLY A 298 -5.27 -6.41 -3.60
C GLY A 298 -5.70 -7.86 -3.33
N LYS A 299 -6.46 -8.47 -4.25
CA LYS A 299 -6.89 -9.87 -4.16
C LYS A 299 -5.71 -10.85 -4.17
N ARG A 300 -4.69 -10.62 -4.98
CA ARG A 300 -3.48 -11.46 -5.01
C ARG A 300 -2.63 -11.30 -3.75
N LEU A 301 -2.51 -10.09 -3.20
CA LEU A 301 -1.87 -9.87 -1.89
C LEU A 301 -2.61 -10.62 -0.78
N TYR A 302 -3.96 -10.60 -0.81
CA TYR A 302 -4.78 -11.38 0.09
C TYR A 302 -4.54 -12.89 -0.06
N ALA A 303 -4.51 -13.40 -1.29
CA ALA A 303 -4.20 -14.80 -1.61
C ALA A 303 -2.82 -15.23 -1.10
N ILE A 304 -1.80 -14.38 -1.23
CA ILE A 304 -0.48 -14.63 -0.65
C ILE A 304 -0.56 -14.70 0.88
N LEU A 305 -1.15 -13.68 1.51
CA LEU A 305 -1.16 -13.53 2.97
C LEU A 305 -1.94 -14.63 3.69
N PHE A 306 -3.09 -15.03 3.16
CA PHE A 306 -3.97 -16.00 3.83
C PHE A 306 -4.00 -17.37 3.15
N GLY A 307 -3.50 -17.49 1.92
CA GLY A 307 -3.34 -18.77 1.24
C GLY A 307 -2.00 -19.46 1.54
N VAL A 308 -0.92 -18.71 1.80
CA VAL A 308 0.39 -19.30 2.08
C VAL A 308 0.67 -19.29 3.58
N THR A 309 0.58 -20.46 4.23
CA THR A 309 0.66 -20.60 5.70
C THR A 309 1.96 -20.06 6.29
N ASP A 310 3.10 -20.35 5.67
CA ASP A 310 4.41 -19.88 6.14
C ASP A 310 4.52 -18.35 6.06
N VAL A 311 3.98 -17.76 4.99
CA VAL A 311 3.91 -16.29 4.85
C VAL A 311 3.04 -15.70 5.95
N LYS A 312 1.83 -16.25 6.17
CA LYS A 312 0.92 -15.79 7.23
C LYS A 312 1.60 -15.82 8.60
N ASN A 313 2.19 -16.96 8.97
CA ASN A 313 2.80 -17.15 10.28
C ASN A 313 4.00 -16.23 10.49
N GLY A 314 4.86 -16.10 9.47
CA GLY A 314 5.99 -15.18 9.49
C GLY A 314 5.56 -13.72 9.61
N VAL A 315 4.52 -13.32 8.88
CA VAL A 315 3.94 -11.99 8.96
C VAL A 315 3.39 -11.71 10.36
N LEU A 316 2.64 -12.66 10.95
CA LEU A 316 2.11 -12.52 12.29
C LEU A 316 3.22 -12.38 13.35
N ALA A 317 4.32 -13.11 13.20
CA ALA A 317 5.49 -12.94 14.05
C ALA A 317 6.11 -11.55 13.87
N PHE A 318 6.28 -11.10 12.63
CA PHE A 318 6.84 -9.80 12.31
C PHE A 318 6.02 -8.64 12.88
N VAL A 319 4.71 -8.60 12.65
CA VAL A 319 3.84 -7.49 13.10
C VAL A 319 3.64 -7.47 14.62
N ARG A 320 3.93 -8.57 15.32
CA ARG A 320 3.98 -8.58 16.80
C ARG A 320 5.28 -8.00 17.33
N ALA A 321 6.39 -8.30 16.66
CA ALA A 321 7.73 -7.94 17.13
C ALA A 321 8.14 -6.52 16.72
N VAL A 322 7.66 -6.02 15.58
CA VAL A 322 8.13 -4.77 14.98
C VAL A 322 7.00 -3.73 14.99
N PRO A 323 7.13 -2.65 15.78
CA PRO A 323 6.25 -1.48 15.68
C PRO A 323 6.38 -0.80 14.31
N HIS A 324 5.31 -0.20 13.81
CA HIS A 324 5.36 0.59 12.57
C HIS A 324 5.68 2.04 12.88
N THR A 325 6.71 2.59 12.24
CA THR A 325 7.11 4.00 12.38
C THR A 325 7.11 4.74 11.05
N GLY A 326 6.68 4.07 9.99
CA GLY A 326 6.80 4.56 8.63
C GLY A 326 8.20 4.37 8.04
N SER A 327 9.21 3.90 8.77
CA SER A 327 10.58 3.82 8.24
C SER A 327 10.85 2.50 7.53
N ARG A 328 11.67 2.50 6.47
CA ARG A 328 12.25 1.26 5.92
C ARG A 328 13.11 0.49 6.92
N ALA A 329 13.63 1.16 7.95
CA ALA A 329 14.40 0.52 9.01
C ALA A 329 13.55 -0.48 9.82
N ASP A 330 12.22 -0.38 9.78
CA ASP A 330 11.33 -1.38 10.39
C ASP A 330 11.46 -2.74 9.68
N TYR A 331 11.70 -2.73 8.37
CA TYR A 331 11.81 -3.93 7.55
C TYR A 331 13.27 -4.42 7.46
N ALA A 332 14.20 -3.48 7.39
CA ALA A 332 15.60 -3.74 7.06
C ALA A 332 16.56 -2.88 7.88
N PRO A 333 16.63 -3.07 9.21
CA PRO A 333 17.48 -2.27 10.09
C PRO A 333 18.97 -2.40 9.78
N GLN A 334 19.38 -3.45 9.08
CA GLN A 334 20.74 -3.66 8.57
C GLN A 334 21.08 -2.75 7.38
N LEU A 335 20.08 -2.30 6.60
CA LEU A 335 20.29 -1.44 5.42
C LEU A 335 19.94 0.03 5.69
N PHE A 336 18.95 0.29 6.54
CA PHE A 336 18.40 1.62 6.79
C PHE A 336 18.58 2.09 8.24
N THR A 337 18.59 3.40 8.43
CA THR A 337 18.54 4.04 9.75
C THR A 337 17.43 5.07 9.81
N LYS A 338 16.78 5.15 10.98
CA LYS A 338 15.72 6.10 11.32
C LYS A 338 16.23 7.52 11.52
N GLN A 339 17.54 7.68 11.72
CA GLN A 339 18.14 8.99 11.93
C GLN A 339 18.11 9.80 10.63
N PRO A 340 17.49 10.99 10.62
CA PRO A 340 17.58 11.91 9.50
C PRO A 340 19.04 12.27 9.24
N ARG A 341 19.42 12.38 7.98
CA ARG A 341 20.76 12.84 7.60
C ARG A 341 20.67 13.95 6.58
N ASN A 342 21.55 14.93 6.75
CA ASN A 342 21.67 16.00 5.78
C ASN A 342 22.23 15.43 4.48
N THR A 343 21.39 15.40 3.44
CA THR A 343 21.73 14.87 2.10
C THR A 343 22.55 15.84 1.27
N SER A 344 22.90 17.01 1.84
CA SER A 344 23.68 18.09 1.21
C SER A 344 25.14 17.75 0.88
N ALA A 345 25.64 16.58 1.33
CA ALA A 345 26.98 16.13 0.97
C ALA A 345 27.15 16.03 -0.56
N LYS A 346 28.21 16.67 -1.08
CA LYS A 346 28.58 16.62 -2.50
C LYS A 346 29.00 15.20 -2.85
N GLY A 347 28.27 14.58 -3.78
CA GLY A 347 28.55 13.24 -4.30
C GLY A 347 27.81 12.11 -3.58
N TYR A 348 27.40 11.11 -4.35
CA TYR A 348 26.74 9.89 -3.89
C TYR A 348 27.48 8.68 -4.46
N ALA A 349 27.84 7.74 -3.61
CA ALA A 349 28.40 6.46 -4.00
C ALA A 349 27.41 5.35 -3.68
N VAL A 350 27.22 4.42 -4.63
CA VAL A 350 26.36 3.24 -4.46
C VAL A 350 26.81 2.45 -3.25
N LYS A 351 25.92 2.28 -2.28
CA LYS A 351 26.14 1.64 -0.99
C LYS A 351 25.70 0.19 -0.95
N LEU A 352 24.75 -0.22 -1.79
CA LEU A 352 24.25 -1.59 -1.80
C LEU A 352 24.99 -2.47 -2.82
N ASP A 353 25.15 -3.72 -2.44
CA ASP A 353 25.41 -4.82 -3.36
C ASP A 353 24.46 -6.00 -3.06
N GLY A 354 23.48 -6.20 -3.94
CA GLY A 354 22.31 -7.02 -3.63
C GLY A 354 21.56 -6.47 -2.41
N CYS A 355 21.16 -7.35 -1.51
CA CYS A 355 20.53 -7.00 -0.23
C CYS A 355 21.52 -6.70 0.92
N LYS A 356 22.77 -6.31 0.62
CA LYS A 356 23.81 -6.03 1.63
C LYS A 356 24.46 -4.67 1.41
N LEU A 357 24.90 -4.05 2.50
CA LEU A 357 25.77 -2.87 2.43
C LEU A 357 27.18 -3.29 2.02
N LYS A 358 27.81 -2.49 1.16
CA LYS A 358 29.24 -2.62 0.86
C LYS A 358 30.08 -2.35 2.10
N ARG A 359 31.25 -2.97 2.18
CA ARG A 359 32.20 -2.76 3.28
C ARG A 359 32.48 -1.26 3.47
N GLY A 360 32.28 -0.77 4.68
CA GLY A 360 32.47 0.64 5.06
C GLY A 360 31.34 1.59 4.62
N ALA A 361 30.33 1.12 3.89
CA ALA A 361 29.17 1.93 3.54
C ALA A 361 28.26 2.13 4.75
N ARG A 362 27.82 3.38 4.97
CA ARG A 362 26.87 3.71 6.04
C ARG A 362 25.45 3.34 5.60
N LYS A 363 24.59 2.94 6.55
CA LYS A 363 23.15 2.72 6.33
C LYS A 363 22.48 3.92 5.65
N LEU A 364 21.47 3.64 4.83
CA LEU A 364 20.65 4.63 4.13
C LEU A 364 19.69 5.32 5.11
N SER A 365 19.57 6.64 5.04
CA SER A 365 18.59 7.38 5.85
C SER A 365 17.17 7.11 5.36
N SER A 366 16.30 6.63 6.25
CA SER A 366 14.84 6.52 6.06
C SER A 366 14.20 6.95 7.38
N PRO A 367 13.87 8.24 7.55
CA PRO A 367 13.38 8.77 8.82
C PRO A 367 12.03 8.16 9.23
N GLU A 368 11.64 8.34 10.49
CA GLU A 368 10.27 8.05 10.92
C GLU A 368 9.30 9.10 10.38
N LEU A 369 8.00 8.75 10.31
CA LEU A 369 6.99 9.61 9.69
C LEU A 369 6.94 11.01 10.30
N GLU A 370 6.90 11.10 11.63
CA GLU A 370 6.83 12.37 12.37
C GLU A 370 8.05 13.27 12.16
N MET A 371 9.20 12.68 11.85
CA MET A 371 10.43 13.42 11.52
C MET A 371 10.48 13.83 10.05
N ALA A 372 9.77 13.12 9.18
CA ALA A 372 9.72 13.37 7.75
C ALA A 372 8.66 14.41 7.37
N TRP A 373 7.48 14.32 7.98
CA TRP A 373 6.29 15.08 7.62
C TRP A 373 5.50 15.46 8.86
N GLN A 374 4.96 16.67 8.86
CA GLN A 374 3.95 17.07 9.84
C GLN A 374 2.61 16.40 9.51
N ASP A 375 1.79 16.20 10.53
CA ASP A 375 0.41 15.76 10.34
C ASP A 375 -0.33 16.79 9.47
N VAL A 376 -1.05 16.29 8.47
CA VAL A 376 -1.85 17.12 7.56
C VAL A 376 -3.32 16.76 7.78
N PRO A 377 -4.17 17.72 8.20
CA PRO A 377 -5.60 17.51 8.24
C PRO A 377 -6.11 17.06 6.88
N VAL A 378 -6.84 15.95 6.83
CA VAL A 378 -7.42 15.45 5.60
C VAL A 378 -8.85 15.97 5.50
N GLU A 379 -9.06 16.95 4.63
CA GLU A 379 -10.41 17.37 4.26
C GLU A 379 -11.05 16.28 3.40
N ILE A 380 -12.03 15.61 3.99
CA ILE A 380 -12.86 14.62 3.31
C ILE A 380 -14.08 15.38 2.81
N GLY A 381 -14.06 15.74 1.52
CA GLY A 381 -15.23 16.35 0.88
C GLY A 381 -16.43 15.42 0.89
N SER A 382 -17.60 15.95 0.56
CA SER A 382 -18.80 15.13 0.36
C SER A 382 -18.52 14.05 -0.68
N ARG A 383 -18.92 12.82 -0.36
CA ARG A 383 -18.80 11.66 -1.26
C ARG A 383 -20.20 11.26 -1.71
N SER A 384 -20.33 10.91 -2.98
CA SER A 384 -21.49 10.20 -3.50
C SER A 384 -21.29 8.69 -3.31
N ASP A 385 -22.38 7.94 -3.17
CA ASP A 385 -22.31 6.48 -3.28
C ASP A 385 -21.80 6.11 -4.67
N TRP A 386 -20.71 5.33 -4.73
CA TRP A 386 -20.15 4.87 -6.01
C TRP A 386 -20.98 3.72 -6.60
N PHE A 387 -21.73 3.00 -5.78
CA PHE A 387 -22.54 1.87 -6.23
C PHE A 387 -23.95 2.37 -6.59
N THR A 388 -24.16 2.57 -7.89
CA THR A 388 -25.41 3.11 -8.44
C THR A 388 -26.62 2.21 -8.20
N GLY A 389 -26.38 0.92 -7.92
CA GLY A 389 -27.45 -0.06 -7.87
C GLY A 389 -28.15 -0.16 -9.22
N SER A 390 -27.39 -0.31 -10.31
CA SER A 390 -27.93 -0.78 -11.58
C SER A 390 -27.54 -2.24 -11.79
N GLU A 391 -28.21 -2.92 -12.72
CA GLU A 391 -27.87 -4.30 -13.08
C GLU A 391 -26.42 -4.39 -13.60
N GLU A 392 -26.01 -3.43 -14.42
CA GLU A 392 -24.65 -3.34 -14.95
C GLU A 392 -23.62 -3.16 -13.83
N ALA A 393 -23.89 -2.30 -12.85
CA ALA A 393 -23.00 -2.11 -11.71
C ALA A 393 -22.88 -3.38 -10.85
N ALA A 394 -23.97 -4.15 -10.70
CA ALA A 394 -23.95 -5.43 -9.99
C ALA A 394 -23.12 -6.48 -10.76
N GLU A 395 -23.27 -6.57 -12.08
CA GLU A 395 -22.52 -7.49 -12.94
C GLU A 395 -21.02 -7.17 -12.97
N GLU A 396 -20.66 -5.90 -13.10
CA GLU A 396 -19.26 -5.44 -13.08
C GLU A 396 -18.58 -5.84 -11.77
N VAL A 397 -19.26 -5.64 -10.63
CA VAL A 397 -18.70 -6.00 -9.34
C VAL A 397 -18.66 -7.51 -9.15
N ALA A 398 -19.70 -8.25 -9.56
CA ALA A 398 -19.74 -9.71 -9.47
C ALA A 398 -18.56 -10.37 -10.20
N ALA A 399 -18.03 -9.76 -11.26
CA ALA A 399 -16.85 -10.25 -11.97
C ALA A 399 -15.61 -10.38 -11.06
N TYR A 400 -15.45 -9.53 -10.05
CA TYR A 400 -14.34 -9.61 -9.10
C TYR A 400 -14.45 -10.77 -8.13
N PHE A 401 -15.62 -11.40 -8.02
CA PHE A 401 -15.86 -12.51 -7.09
C PHE A 401 -15.69 -13.90 -7.73
N LYS A 402 -15.13 -13.97 -8.95
CA LYS A 402 -14.93 -15.24 -9.69
C LYS A 402 -13.82 -16.12 -9.10
N ALA A 403 -12.70 -15.52 -8.67
CA ALA A 403 -11.54 -16.27 -8.19
C ALA A 403 -10.59 -15.42 -7.33
N LEU A 404 -9.81 -16.10 -6.49
CA LEU A 404 -8.67 -15.57 -5.73
C LEU A 404 -7.38 -16.31 -6.14
N PRO A 405 -6.79 -16.01 -7.31
CA PRO A 405 -5.61 -16.73 -7.77
C PRO A 405 -4.38 -16.40 -6.91
N LEU A 406 -3.69 -17.44 -6.46
CA LEU A 406 -2.33 -17.30 -5.93
C LEU A 406 -1.37 -17.05 -7.12
N PRO A 407 -0.55 -16.00 -7.10
CA PRO A 407 0.42 -15.75 -8.17
C PRO A 407 1.57 -16.77 -8.17
N ASP A 408 2.10 -17.10 -9.35
CA ASP A 408 3.21 -18.05 -9.49
C ASP A 408 4.52 -17.59 -8.84
N VAL A 409 4.73 -16.27 -8.78
CA VAL A 409 5.93 -15.66 -8.19
C VAL A 409 5.49 -14.53 -7.25
N PHE A 410 5.81 -14.68 -5.98
CA PHE A 410 5.52 -13.70 -4.94
C PHE A 410 6.68 -13.48 -3.95
N GLU A 411 7.70 -14.33 -3.95
CA GLU A 411 8.96 -14.03 -3.27
C GLU A 411 9.65 -12.87 -4.01
N ILE A 412 9.90 -11.75 -3.31
CA ILE A 412 10.28 -10.47 -3.94
C ILE A 412 11.53 -9.85 -3.30
N THR A 413 12.26 -10.57 -2.43
CA THR A 413 13.39 -9.99 -1.67
C THR A 413 14.49 -9.43 -2.57
N GLU A 414 15.00 -10.24 -3.50
CA GLU A 414 16.06 -9.82 -4.43
C GLU A 414 15.58 -8.70 -5.37
N GLU A 415 14.33 -8.81 -5.82
CA GLU A 415 13.70 -7.79 -6.68
C GLU A 415 13.63 -6.44 -5.97
N HIS A 416 13.23 -6.45 -4.70
CA HIS A 416 13.14 -5.26 -3.87
C HIS A 416 14.51 -4.57 -3.72
N CYS A 417 15.55 -5.34 -3.37
CA CYS A 417 16.92 -4.81 -3.24
C CYS A 417 17.47 -4.30 -4.58
N SER A 418 17.14 -5.00 -5.68
CA SER A 418 17.47 -4.55 -7.03
C SER A 418 16.81 -3.21 -7.36
N GLY A 419 15.54 -3.02 -6.96
CA GLY A 419 14.84 -1.74 -7.05
C GLY A 419 15.60 -0.60 -6.35
N ILE A 420 16.01 -0.79 -5.10
CA ILE A 420 16.79 0.23 -4.37
C ILE A 420 18.12 0.52 -5.07
N LYS A 421 18.84 -0.52 -5.54
CA LYS A 421 20.09 -0.37 -6.29
C LYS A 421 19.88 0.42 -7.60
N LYS A 422 18.75 0.25 -8.30
CA LYS A 422 18.39 1.05 -9.48
C LYS A 422 18.23 2.52 -9.11
N ILE A 423 17.59 2.84 -7.98
CA ILE A 423 17.48 4.22 -7.49
C ILE A 423 18.87 4.80 -7.18
N GLU A 424 19.74 4.06 -6.49
CA GLU A 424 21.12 4.50 -6.22
C GLU A 424 21.90 4.83 -7.50
N LEU A 425 21.76 3.99 -8.53
CA LEU A 425 22.38 4.20 -9.84
C LEU A 425 21.80 5.42 -10.55
N ALA A 426 20.48 5.64 -10.46
CA ALA A 426 19.83 6.84 -10.99
C ALA A 426 20.35 8.11 -10.30
N VAL A 427 20.51 8.09 -8.98
CA VAL A 427 21.11 9.21 -8.21
C VAL A 427 22.53 9.50 -8.71
N MET A 428 23.36 8.47 -8.84
CA MET A 428 24.73 8.61 -9.32
C MET A 428 24.80 9.13 -10.77
N ALA A 429 23.86 8.73 -11.63
CA ALA A 429 23.76 9.23 -12.99
C ALA A 429 23.31 10.70 -13.03
N ALA A 430 22.29 11.08 -12.25
CA ALA A 430 21.79 12.45 -12.18
C ALA A 430 22.85 13.45 -11.70
N GLN A 431 23.75 13.03 -10.80
CA GLN A 431 24.89 13.83 -10.34
C GLN A 431 25.91 14.13 -11.44
N ARG A 432 26.02 13.30 -12.48
CA ARG A 432 26.93 13.54 -13.61
C ARG A 432 26.36 14.50 -14.64
N ILE A 433 25.02 14.64 -14.66
CA ILE A 433 24.29 15.46 -15.63
C ILE A 433 24.06 16.87 -15.08
N LYS A 434 23.81 17.03 -13.77
CA LYS A 434 23.68 18.34 -13.11
C LYS A 434 25.06 18.81 -12.61
N PRO A 435 25.73 19.80 -13.23
CA PRO A 435 26.87 20.45 -12.57
C PRO A 435 26.36 21.12 -11.28
N ALA A 436 27.21 21.17 -10.26
CA ALA A 436 26.87 21.72 -8.95
C ALA A 436 26.41 23.19 -9.08
N VAL A 437 25.11 23.44 -9.07
CA VAL A 437 24.57 24.79 -8.87
C VAL A 437 24.73 25.10 -7.38
N PRO A 438 25.44 26.17 -6.99
CA PRO A 438 25.48 26.59 -5.60
C PRO A 438 24.08 27.03 -5.18
N LEU A 439 23.53 26.41 -4.14
CA LEU A 439 22.37 26.92 -3.42
C LEU A 439 22.79 28.22 -2.71
N GLN A 440 22.69 29.35 -3.41
CA GLN A 440 22.43 30.64 -2.75
C GLN A 440 20.93 30.92 -2.84
N GLU A 441 20.18 30.44 -1.85
CA GLU A 441 18.88 31.05 -1.56
C GLU A 441 19.15 32.27 -0.67
N LYS A 442 19.04 33.45 -1.29
CA LYS A 442 18.83 34.72 -0.59
C LYS A 442 17.58 34.57 0.28
N ARG A 443 17.77 34.73 1.59
CA ARG A 443 16.68 35.15 2.48
C ARG A 443 16.11 36.46 1.96
N ARG A 444 14.83 36.46 1.57
CA ARG A 444 13.91 37.57 1.80
C ARG A 444 12.54 37.00 2.07
#